data_AF-A0A6V8CZ19-F1
#
_entry.id   AF-A0A6V8CZ19-F1
#
_cell.length_a   1.000
_cell.length_b   1.000
_cell.length_c   1.000
_cell.angle_alpha   90.00
_cell.angle_beta   90.00
_cell.angle_gamma   90.00
#
_symmetry.space_group_name_H-M   'P 1'
#
loop_
_entity.id
_entity.type
_entity.pdbx_description
1 polymer ?
#
loop_
_entity_poly.entity_id
_entity_poly.type
_entity_poly.pdbx_seq_one_letter_code
_entity_poly.pdbx_strand_id
1 'polypeptide(L)' 'YYMVVETIERDIRKHAQLGGNPVQFIESINRMRTLMSLGWMRSMLIKAATNARERGYKRIDIEQIVNIDPFDE' A
#
# COMPACT_ATOMS: atom_id res chain seq x y z
N TYR A 1 -4.65 4.60 8.25
CA TYR A 1 -3.56 4.24 7.33
C TYR A 1 -2.30 5.03 7.67
N TYR A 2 -2.36 6.36 7.60
CA TYR A 2 -1.26 7.28 7.95
C TYR A 2 -0.60 6.99 9.33
N MET A 3 -1.39 6.86 10.41
CA MET A 3 -0.82 6.61 11.76
C MET A 3 0.02 5.32 11.88
N VAL A 4 -0.27 4.29 11.10
CA VAL A 4 0.47 3.02 11.14
C VAL A 4 1.78 3.13 10.37
N VAL A 5 1.77 3.81 9.22
CA VAL A 5 2.96 4.09 8.42
C VAL A 5 3.93 4.97 9.20
N GLU A 6 3.44 6.06 9.81
CA GLU A 6 4.25 6.96 10.65
C GLU A 6 4.91 6.24 11.84
N THR A 7 4.20 5.29 12.46
CA THR A 7 4.75 4.49 13.56
C THR A 7 5.90 3.62 13.09
N ILE A 8 5.77 2.98 11.92
CA ILE A 8 6.82 2.11 11.37
C ILE A 8 8.01 2.93 10.86
N GLU A 9 7.79 4.09 10.25
CA GLU A 9 8.86 5.03 9.88
C GLU A 9 9.68 5.45 11.12
N ARG A 10 9.00 5.75 12.22
CA ARG A 10 9.66 6.10 13.49
C ARG A 10 10.50 4.96 14.03
N ASP A 11 9.99 3.72 13.98
CA ASP A 11 10.71 2.54 14.45
C ASP A 11 11.94 2.23 13.57
N ILE A 12 11.82 2.35 12.25
CA ILE A 12 12.93 2.23 11.28
C ILE A 12 14.03 3.25 11.61
N ARG A 13 13.66 4.53 11.79
CA ARG A 13 14.62 5.60 12.10
C ARG A 13 15.32 5.35 13.43
N LYS A 14 14.57 4.92 14.46
CA LYS A 14 15.12 4.58 15.79
C LYS A 14 16.14 3.44 15.71
N HIS A 15 15.86 2.40 14.92
CA HIS A 15 16.76 1.25 14.78
C HIS A 15 17.99 1.53 13.92
N ALA A 16 17.85 2.36 12.87
CA ALA A 16 18.97 2.75 12.00
C ALA A 16 20.00 3.65 12.69
N GLN A 17 19.55 4.58 13.55
CA GLN A 17 20.43 5.56 14.20
C GLN A 17 21.22 5.00 15.39
N LEU A 18 20.70 3.98 16.07
CA LEU A 18 21.28 3.47 17.31
C LEU A 18 22.21 2.25 17.11
N GLY A 19 22.49 1.85 15.87
CA GLY A 19 23.23 0.60 15.60
C GLY A 19 22.49 -0.64 16.10
N GLY A 20 21.15 -0.60 16.10
CA GLY A 20 20.30 -1.65 16.64
C GLY A 20 20.35 -2.96 15.83
N ASN A 21 19.73 -4.01 16.38
CA ASN A 21 19.70 -5.34 15.76
C ASN A 21 19.14 -5.27 14.32
N PRO A 22 19.93 -5.62 13.28
CA PRO A 22 19.52 -5.50 11.88
C PRO A 22 18.28 -6.34 11.53
N VAL A 23 17.98 -7.39 12.29
CA VAL A 23 16.77 -8.21 12.11
C VAL A 23 15.51 -7.39 12.34
N GLN A 24 15.45 -6.59 13.42
CA GLN A 24 14.27 -5.76 13.75
C GLN A 24 14.05 -4.64 12.73
N PHE A 25 15.13 -4.13 12.14
CA PHE A 25 15.07 -3.17 11.04
C PHE A 25 14.44 -3.79 9.79
N ILE A 26 14.91 -4.98 9.38
CA ILE A 26 14.36 -5.71 8.22
C ILE A 26 12.88 -6.06 8.43
N GLU A 27 12.49 -6.48 9.64
CA GLU A 27 11.09 -6.73 9.97
C GLU A 27 10.21 -5.49 9.82
N SER A 28 10.70 -4.33 10.29
CA SER A 28 9.98 -3.06 10.15
C SER A 28 9.81 -2.65 8.68
N ILE A 29 10.85 -2.84 7.85
CA ILE A 29 10.79 -2.60 6.40
C ILE A 29 9.78 -3.54 5.72
N ASN A 30 9.77 -4.82 6.08
CA ASN A 30 8.81 -5.79 5.53
C ASN A 30 7.36 -5.45 5.90
N ARG A 31 7.12 -4.99 7.14
CA ARG A 31 5.81 -4.50 7.56
C ARG A 31 5.40 -3.25 6.79
N MET A 32 6.30 -2.29 6.61
CA MET A 32 6.05 -1.10 5.80
C MET A 32 5.68 -1.46 4.35
N ARG A 33 6.47 -2.33 3.71
CA ARG A 33 6.21 -2.80 2.35
C ARG A 33 4.83 -3.46 2.24
N THR A 34 4.52 -4.35 3.18
CA THR A 34 3.24 -5.08 3.20
C THR A 34 2.06 -4.13 3.33
N LEU A 35 2.17 -3.16 4.25
CA LEU A 35 1.17 -2.10 4.35
C LEU A 35 1.10 -1.39 3.00
N MET A 36 2.14 -0.70 2.54
CA MET A 36 2.11 0.03 1.26
C MET A 36 1.44 -0.76 0.12
N SER A 37 1.73 -2.06 -0.02
CA SER A 37 1.03 -2.94 -0.98
C SER A 37 -0.48 -3.08 -0.74
N LEU A 38 -0.95 -3.24 0.51
CA LEU A 38 -2.38 -3.24 0.86
C LEU A 38 -3.05 -1.90 0.55
N GLY A 39 -2.39 -0.78 0.86
CA GLY A 39 -2.89 0.56 0.58
C GLY A 39 -3.02 0.81 -0.92
N TRP A 40 -2.00 0.39 -1.67
CA TRP A 40 -2.00 0.42 -3.13
C TRP A 40 -3.14 -0.42 -3.70
N MET A 41 -3.28 -1.69 -3.29
CA MET A 41 -4.39 -2.56 -3.74
C MET A 41 -5.75 -1.95 -3.43
N ARG A 42 -5.93 -1.34 -2.24
CA ARG A 42 -7.18 -0.65 -1.89
C ARG A 42 -7.47 0.50 -2.85
N SER A 43 -6.50 1.34 -3.17
CA SER A 43 -6.69 2.45 -4.12
C SER A 43 -7.04 1.95 -5.52
N MET A 44 -6.37 0.89 -5.99
CA MET A 44 -6.65 0.28 -7.28
C MET A 44 -8.06 -0.30 -7.37
N LEU A 45 -8.51 -1.00 -6.31
CA LEU A 45 -9.86 -1.53 -6.23
C LEU A 45 -10.92 -0.43 -6.23
N ILE A 46 -10.66 0.70 -5.55
CA ILE A 46 -11.56 1.86 -5.55
C ILE A 46 -11.66 2.45 -6.95
N LYS A 47 -10.53 2.71 -7.62
CA LYS A 47 -10.50 3.23 -9.00
C LYS A 47 -11.25 2.30 -9.96
N ALA A 48 -11.00 0.98 -9.86
CA ALA A 48 -11.68 -0.01 -10.69
C ALA A 48 -13.19 -0.03 -10.45
N ALA A 49 -13.63 0.06 -9.18
CA ALA A 49 -15.04 0.12 -8.82
C ALA A 49 -15.73 1.37 -9.36
N THR A 50 -15.08 2.53 -9.27
CA THR A 50 -15.59 3.79 -9.83
C THR A 50 -15.76 3.68 -11.34
N ASN A 51 -14.71 3.28 -12.06
CA ASN A 51 -14.77 3.10 -13.52
C ASN A 51 -15.83 2.08 -13.94
N ALA A 52 -15.95 0.98 -13.21
CA ALA A 52 -16.94 -0.05 -13.49
C ALA A 52 -18.37 0.48 -13.29
N ARG A 53 -18.61 1.23 -12.22
CA ARG A 53 -19.89 1.86 -11.92
C ARG A 53 -20.29 2.88 -12.99
N GLU A 54 -19.37 3.73 -13.43
CA GLU A 54 -19.61 4.72 -14.49
C GLU A 54 -19.99 4.07 -15.83
N ARG A 55 -19.42 2.90 -16.12
CA ARG A 55 -19.72 2.10 -17.32
C ARG A 55 -20.94 1.19 -17.16
N GLY A 56 -21.58 1.17 -15.99
CA GLY A 56 -22.77 0.36 -15.71
C GLY A 56 -22.47 -1.13 -15.49
N TYR A 57 -21.22 -1.51 -15.25
CA TYR A 57 -20.86 -2.90 -14.96
C TYR A 57 -21.32 -3.32 -13.56
N LYS A 58 -21.81 -4.56 -13.44
CA LYS A 58 -22.27 -5.16 -12.17
C LYS A 58 -21.16 -5.91 -11.41
N ARG A 59 -20.01 -6.12 -12.05
CA ARG A 59 -18.85 -6.87 -11.54
C ARG A 59 -17.57 -6.19 -12.02
N ILE A 60 -16.48 -6.41 -11.29
CA ILE A 60 -15.13 -5.94 -11.61
C ILE A 60 -14.30 -7.16 -11.95
N ASP A 61 -13.79 -7.24 -13.18
CA ASP A 61 -12.85 -8.27 -13.60
C ASP A 61 -11.41 -7.87 -13.27
N ILE A 62 -10.51 -8.85 -13.14
CA ILE A 62 -9.11 -8.61 -12.78
C ILE A 62 -8.44 -7.65 -13.78
N GLU A 63 -8.75 -7.76 -15.07
CA GLU A 63 -8.23 -6.88 -16.12
C GLU A 63 -8.54 -5.41 -15.87
N GLN A 64 -9.69 -5.11 -15.25
CA GLN A 64 -10.10 -3.74 -14.92
C GLN A 64 -9.32 -3.17 -13.73
N ILE A 65 -8.59 -3.99 -12.98
CA ILE A 65 -7.73 -3.56 -11.88
C ILE A 65 -6.29 -3.43 -12.38
N VAL A 66 -5.77 -4.42 -13.11
CA VAL A 66 -4.36 -4.44 -13.55
C VAL A 66 -4.03 -3.41 -14.63
N ASN A 67 -5.03 -3.00 -15.42
CA ASN A 67 -4.84 -2.01 -16.49
C ASN A 67 -5.04 -0.55 -16.03
N ILE A 68 -5.35 -0.32 -14.75
CA ILE A 68 -5.40 1.02 -14.20
C ILE A 68 -3.95 1.48 -13.99
N ASP A 69 -3.64 2.69 -14.44
CA ASP A 69 -2.40 3.34 -14.03
C ASP A 69 -2.53 3.77 -12.55
N PRO A 70 -1.71 3.21 -11.64
CA PRO A 70 -1.79 3.56 -10.23
C PRO A 70 -1.49 5.03 -9.95
N PHE A 71 -0.78 5.74 -10.83
CA PHE A 71 -0.33 7.11 -10.65
C PHE A 71 -1.16 8.15 -11.41
N ASP A 72 -2.13 7.73 -12.22
CA ASP A 72 -3.06 8.62 -12.92
C ASP A 72 -4.02 9.29 -11.91
N GLU A 73 -4.33 10.58 -12.08
CA GLU A 73 -5.07 11.42 -11.11
C GLU A 73 -6.57 11.10 -11.04
#